data_AF-A0A7S3SRA5-F1
#
_entry.id   AF-A0A7S3SRA5-F1
#
_cell.length_a   1.000
_cell.length_b   1.000
_cell.length_c   1.000
_cell.angle_alpha   90.00
_cell.angle_beta   90.00
_cell.angle_gamma   90.00
#
_symmetry.space_group_name_H-M   'P 1'
#
loop_
_entity.id
_entity.type
_entity.pdbx_description
1 polymer ?
#
loop_
_entity_poly.entity_id
_entity_poly.type
_entity_poly.pdbx_seq_one_letter_code
_entity_poly.pdbx_strand_id
1 'polypeptide(L)'
;MMLEVSLIQLEKCDHPTAKEVLKAAIRLNCIYVVKQHLGWYLTKGVISEEGAQELYEAWNQIVKDVIPHLNTILESWGTCKVTHLLPPISRDYLGFMDKGEYLNLDSAGEAFNWRATGVLRAKM
;
A
#
# COMPACT_ATOMS: atom_id res chain seq x y z
N MET A 1 -13.22 15.80 -7.34
CA MET A 1 -12.07 16.73 -7.25
C MET A 1 -10.72 16.03 -7.14
N MET A 2 -10.56 14.94 -6.37
CA MET A 2 -9.25 14.28 -6.22
C MET A 2 -8.77 13.50 -7.48
N LEU A 3 -9.68 12.90 -8.25
CA LEU A 3 -9.31 12.04 -9.40
C LEU A 3 -8.80 12.82 -10.61
N GLU A 4 -9.45 13.93 -10.97
CA GLU A 4 -9.07 14.75 -12.13
C GLU A 4 -7.64 15.30 -12.00
N VAL A 5 -7.29 15.78 -10.81
CA VAL A 5 -5.93 16.25 -10.51
C VAL A 5 -4.93 15.12 -10.70
N SER A 6 -5.21 13.92 -10.19
CA SER A 6 -4.33 12.76 -10.35
C SER A 6 -4.12 12.36 -11.80
N LEU A 7 -5.16 12.44 -12.66
CA LEU A 7 -5.04 12.15 -14.08
C LEU A 7 -4.21 13.21 -14.81
N ILE A 8 -4.38 14.50 -14.49
CA ILE A 8 -3.55 15.57 -15.06
C ILE A 8 -2.07 15.38 -14.68
N GLN A 9 -1.79 15.00 -13.43
CA GLN A 9 -0.40 14.73 -13.01
C GLN A 9 0.17 13.49 -13.69
N LEU A 10 -0.65 12.47 -13.93
CA LEU A 10 -0.24 11.28 -14.67
C LEU A 10 0.14 11.62 -16.12
N GLU A 11 -0.62 12.50 -16.79
CA GLU A 11 -0.32 12.94 -18.15
C GLU A 11 1.02 13.65 -18.22
N LYS A 12 1.30 14.54 -17.26
CA LYS A 12 2.55 15.29 -17.10
C LYS A 12 3.75 14.44 -16.64
N CYS A 13 3.54 13.18 -16.30
CA CYS A 13 4.62 12.29 -15.90
C CYS A 13 5.36 11.76 -17.13
N ASP A 14 6.61 12.19 -17.31
CA ASP A 14 7.49 11.75 -18.41
C ASP A 14 8.22 10.45 -18.10
N HIS A 15 8.42 10.12 -16.81
CA HIS A 15 9.16 8.94 -16.41
C HIS A 15 8.29 7.68 -16.60
N PRO A 16 8.67 6.73 -17.48
CA PRO A 16 7.81 5.61 -17.87
C PRO A 16 7.44 4.70 -16.69
N THR A 17 8.41 4.33 -15.85
CA THR A 17 8.14 3.49 -14.67
C THR A 17 7.23 4.17 -13.65
N ALA A 18 7.50 5.43 -13.30
CA ALA A 18 6.64 6.19 -12.40
C ALA A 18 5.22 6.34 -12.96
N LYS A 19 5.08 6.52 -14.27
CA LYS A 19 3.79 6.58 -14.96
C LYS A 19 2.99 5.29 -14.79
N GLU A 20 3.63 4.13 -14.92
CA GLU A 20 2.96 2.83 -14.69
C GLU A 20 2.54 2.64 -13.23
N VAL A 21 3.39 3.00 -12.28
CA VAL A 21 3.07 2.96 -10.84
C VAL A 21 1.89 3.89 -10.51
N LEU A 22 1.91 5.11 -11.04
CA LEU A 22 0.82 6.08 -10.87
C LEU A 22 -0.48 5.58 -11.50
N LYS A 23 -0.43 4.99 -12.70
CA LYS A 23 -1.61 4.36 -13.33
C LYS A 23 -2.20 3.28 -12.44
N ALA A 24 -1.37 2.38 -11.92
CA ALA A 24 -1.81 1.29 -11.06
C ALA A 24 -2.47 1.83 -9.77
N ALA A 25 -1.84 2.81 -9.11
CA ALA A 25 -2.36 3.43 -7.90
C ALA A 25 -3.68 4.20 -8.15
N ILE A 26 -3.77 4.97 -9.24
CA ILE A 26 -4.99 5.69 -9.63
C ILE A 26 -6.12 4.71 -9.91
N ARG A 27 -5.85 3.64 -10.67
CA ARG A 27 -6.83 2.61 -10.99
C ARG A 27 -7.30 1.86 -9.74
N LEU A 28 -6.40 1.53 -8.82
CA LEU A 28 -6.74 0.97 -7.51
C LEU A 28 -7.70 1.89 -6.76
N ASN A 29 -7.40 3.19 -6.68
CA ASN A 29 -8.26 4.15 -6.00
C ASN A 29 -9.65 4.29 -6.67
N CYS A 30 -9.71 4.31 -8.01
CA CYS A 30 -10.99 4.32 -8.73
C CYS A 30 -11.86 3.12 -8.38
N ILE A 31 -11.29 1.91 -8.48
CA ILE A 31 -12.01 0.67 -8.18
C ILE A 31 -12.42 0.65 -6.69
N TYR A 32 -11.55 1.10 -5.79
CA TYR A 32 -11.86 1.23 -4.37
C TYR A 32 -13.10 2.09 -4.13
N VAL A 33 -13.15 3.30 -4.69
CA VAL A 33 -14.27 4.23 -4.52
C VAL A 33 -15.57 3.65 -5.05
N VAL A 34 -15.54 3.03 -6.23
CA VAL A 34 -16.73 2.37 -6.81
C VAL A 34 -17.18 1.23 -5.91
N LYS A 35 -16.25 0.40 -5.43
CA LYS A 35 -16.54 -0.72 -4.54
C LYS A 35 -17.16 -0.28 -3.20
N GLN A 36 -16.67 0.81 -2.60
CA GLN A 36 -17.23 1.36 -1.35
C GLN A 36 -18.68 1.83 -1.50
N HIS A 37 -19.08 2.21 -2.71
CA HIS A 37 -20.42 2.72 -3.01
C HIS A 37 -21.16 1.85 -4.04
N LEU A 38 -20.83 0.56 -4.14
CA LEU A 38 -21.32 -0.33 -5.20
C LEU A 38 -22.85 -0.41 -5.25
N GLY A 39 -23.51 -0.45 -4.09
CA GLY A 39 -24.97 -0.45 -4.00
C GLY A 39 -25.59 0.82 -4.61
N TRP A 40 -24.96 1.99 -4.41
CA TRP A 40 -25.43 3.22 -5.05
C TRP A 40 -25.31 3.13 -6.58
N TYR A 41 -24.18 2.67 -7.10
CA TYR A 41 -23.97 2.52 -8.55
C TYR A 41 -24.93 1.50 -9.19
N LEU A 42 -25.22 0.39 -8.50
CA LEU A 42 -26.22 -0.60 -8.92
C LEU A 42 -27.63 -0.01 -8.95
N THR A 43 -28.06 0.67 -7.88
CA THR A 43 -29.41 1.29 -7.83
C THR A 43 -29.63 2.37 -8.88
N LYS A 44 -28.55 3.00 -9.37
CA LYS A 44 -28.60 3.99 -10.44
C LYS A 44 -28.45 3.38 -11.84
N GLY A 45 -28.25 2.08 -11.96
CA GLY A 45 -28.02 1.40 -13.23
C GLY A 45 -26.73 1.84 -13.92
N VAL A 46 -25.78 2.42 -13.19
CA VAL A 46 -24.47 2.84 -13.72
C VAL A 46 -23.57 1.62 -13.97
N ILE A 47 -23.74 0.58 -13.14
CA ILE A 47 -23.04 -0.69 -13.23
C ILE A 47 -24.10 -1.80 -13.20
N SER A 48 -23.94 -2.84 -14.03
CA SER A 48 -24.81 -4.02 -14.00
C SER A 48 -24.36 -5.00 -12.91
N GLU A 49 -25.17 -6.01 -12.59
CA GLU A 49 -24.78 -7.04 -11.62
C GLU A 49 -23.52 -7.80 -12.09
N GLU A 50 -23.42 -8.09 -13.38
CA GLU A 50 -22.23 -8.71 -14.00
C GLU A 50 -21.02 -7.79 -13.88
N GLY A 51 -21.18 -6.50 -14.18
CA GLY A 51 -20.10 -5.52 -14.04
C GLY A 51 -19.62 -5.35 -12.59
N ALA A 52 -20.52 -5.53 -11.61
CA ALA A 52 -20.16 -5.54 -10.20
C ALA A 52 -19.32 -6.76 -9.83
N GLN A 53 -19.63 -7.93 -10.39
CA GLN A 53 -18.83 -9.14 -10.19
C GLN A 53 -17.43 -9.00 -10.81
N GLU A 54 -17.35 -8.50 -12.05
CA GLU A 54 -16.08 -8.22 -12.73
C GLU A 54 -15.23 -7.19 -11.95
N LEU A 55 -15.86 -6.21 -11.31
CA LEU A 55 -15.18 -5.22 -10.47
C LEU A 55 -14.43 -5.88 -9.30
N TYR A 56 -14.98 -6.94 -8.69
CA TYR A 56 -14.30 -7.69 -7.62
C TYR A 56 -13.06 -8.43 -8.12
N GLU A 57 -13.15 -9.03 -9.31
CA GLU A 57 -12.00 -9.71 -9.94
C GLU A 57 -10.93 -8.69 -10.33
N ALA A 58 -11.33 -7.58 -10.92
CA ALA A 58 -10.46 -6.46 -11.25
C ALA A 58 -9.78 -5.86 -10.01
N TRP A 59 -10.49 -5.78 -8.87
CA TRP A 59 -9.92 -5.37 -7.58
C TRP A 59 -8.79 -6.30 -7.13
N ASN A 60 -9.01 -7.61 -7.20
CA ASN A 60 -7.99 -8.56 -6.79
C ASN A 60 -6.76 -8.51 -7.69
N GLN A 61 -6.96 -8.33 -8.99
CA GLN A 61 -5.85 -8.21 -9.93
C GLN A 61 -5.07 -6.91 -9.71
N ILE A 62 -5.75 -5.76 -9.58
CA ILE A 62 -5.07 -4.48 -9.40
C ILE A 62 -4.28 -4.42 -8.09
N VAL A 63 -4.76 -5.08 -7.02
CA VAL A 63 -4.01 -5.20 -5.77
C VAL A 63 -2.72 -5.99 -6.00
N LYS A 64 -2.78 -7.11 -6.73
CA LYS A 64 -1.58 -7.89 -7.09
C LYS A 64 -0.61 -7.08 -7.96
N ASP A 65 -1.12 -6.24 -8.85
CA ASP A 65 -0.29 -5.40 -9.71
C ASP A 65 0.39 -4.26 -8.92
N VAL A 66 -0.26 -3.74 -7.87
CA VAL A 66 0.28 -2.65 -7.03
C VAL A 66 1.26 -3.15 -5.96
N ILE A 67 1.05 -4.35 -5.41
CA ILE A 67 1.87 -4.89 -4.31
C ILE A 67 3.39 -4.80 -4.59
N PRO A 68 3.91 -5.21 -5.77
CA PRO A 68 5.34 -5.10 -6.08
C PRO A 68 5.90 -3.68 -6.00
N HIS A 69 5.05 -2.66 -6.15
CA HIS A 69 5.42 -1.24 -6.16
C HIS A 69 5.14 -0.53 -4.84
N LEU A 70 4.53 -1.21 -3.87
CA LEU A 70 4.04 -0.58 -2.63
C LEU A 70 5.18 0.10 -1.85
N ASN A 71 6.34 -0.56 -1.73
CA ASN A 71 7.50 0.02 -1.05
C ASN A 71 8.00 1.29 -1.76
N THR A 72 8.10 1.26 -3.09
CA THR A 72 8.49 2.43 -3.88
C THR A 72 7.51 3.59 -3.72
N ILE A 73 6.21 3.31 -3.68
CA ILE A 73 5.16 4.32 -3.43
C ILE A 73 5.36 4.93 -2.04
N LEU A 74 5.56 4.11 -1.00
CA LEU A 74 5.76 4.59 0.37
C LEU A 74 7.06 5.39 0.51
N GLU A 75 8.15 4.92 -0.08
CA GLU A 75 9.46 5.60 -0.07
C GLU A 75 9.42 6.94 -0.81
N SER A 76 8.61 7.06 -1.87
CA SER A 76 8.47 8.30 -2.62
C SER A 76 7.94 9.48 -1.79
N TRP A 77 7.29 9.19 -0.65
CA TRP A 77 6.81 10.23 0.27
C TRP A 77 7.94 10.86 1.10
N GLY A 78 9.17 10.34 0.99
CA GLY A 78 10.35 10.88 1.65
C GLY A 78 10.40 10.63 3.17
N THR A 79 9.42 9.91 3.72
CA THR A 79 9.29 9.60 5.15
C THR A 79 10.42 8.68 5.65
N CYS A 80 11.00 7.88 4.76
CA CYS A 80 12.09 6.95 5.06
C CYS A 80 13.41 7.62 5.45
N LYS A 81 13.56 8.93 5.20
CA LYS A 81 14.76 9.69 5.59
C LYS A 81 14.72 10.17 7.03
N VAL A 82 13.56 10.11 7.66
CA VAL A 82 13.35 10.62 9.00
C VAL A 82 13.12 9.44 9.94
N THR A 83 14.22 8.81 10.36
CA THR A 83 14.42 8.42 11.76
C THR A 83 13.15 8.05 12.51
N HIS A 84 12.69 9.01 13.29
CA HIS A 84 11.58 8.96 14.22
C HIS A 84 10.17 8.82 13.59
N LEU A 85 10.00 9.11 12.29
CA LEU A 85 8.72 8.99 11.59
C LEU A 85 8.46 7.58 11.02
N LEU A 86 9.50 6.76 10.91
CA LEU A 86 9.32 5.35 10.55
C LEU A 86 8.73 4.59 11.74
N PRO A 87 7.55 3.95 11.62
CA PRO A 87 7.04 3.09 12.69
C PRO A 87 8.04 1.95 12.94
N PRO A 88 8.23 1.49 14.19
CA PRO A 88 9.25 0.49 14.53
C PRO A 88 9.29 -0.71 13.57
N ILE A 89 8.12 -1.26 13.24
CA ILE A 89 7.97 -2.41 12.33
C ILE A 89 8.59 -2.22 10.93
N SER A 90 8.68 -0.98 10.45
CA SER A 90 9.23 -0.65 9.12
C SER A 90 10.74 -0.44 9.11
N ARG A 91 11.34 -0.01 10.24
CA ARG A 91 12.80 0.13 10.37
C ARG A 91 13.49 -1.24 10.42
N ASP A 92 12.82 -2.17 11.09
CA ASP A 92 13.39 -3.46 11.43
C ASP A 92 13.27 -4.49 10.29
N TYR A 93 12.38 -4.27 9.30
CA TYR A 93 12.22 -5.16 8.15
C TYR A 93 13.45 -5.17 7.22
N LEU A 94 14.12 -4.03 7.02
CA LEU A 94 15.34 -3.95 6.22
C LEU A 94 16.53 -4.65 6.90
N GLY A 95 16.71 -4.44 8.21
CA GLY A 95 17.74 -5.14 8.99
C GLY A 95 17.47 -6.64 9.17
N PHE A 96 16.20 -7.04 9.17
CA PHE A 96 15.74 -8.43 9.20
C PHE A 96 15.99 -9.17 7.88
N MET A 97 15.80 -8.50 6.72
CA MET A 97 16.06 -9.09 5.40
C MET A 97 17.56 -9.22 5.08
N ASP A 98 18.40 -8.29 5.55
CA ASP A 98 19.84 -8.27 5.26
C ASP A 98 20.62 -9.44 5.91
N LYS A 99 20.06 -10.06 6.95
CA LYS A 99 20.73 -11.13 7.71
C LYS A 99 20.27 -12.55 7.35
N GLY A 100 19.28 -12.72 6.48
CA GLY A 100 18.83 -14.04 6.00
C GLY A 100 18.24 -14.99 7.06
N GLU A 101 18.11 -14.55 8.31
CA GLU A 101 17.61 -15.35 9.43
C GLU A 101 16.18 -14.96 9.80
N TYR A 102 15.20 -15.64 9.20
CA TYR A 102 13.76 -15.42 9.39
C TYR A 102 13.25 -15.55 10.85
N LEU A 103 14.10 -15.93 11.80
CA LEU A 103 13.74 -16.14 13.21
C LEU A 103 14.61 -15.34 14.19
N ASN A 104 15.55 -14.53 13.69
CA ASN A 104 16.44 -13.77 14.57
C ASN A 104 15.79 -12.45 15.00
N LEU A 105 14.92 -12.55 16.02
CA LEU A 105 14.28 -11.40 16.66
C LEU A 105 15.27 -10.46 17.36
N ASP A 106 16.50 -10.92 17.66
CA ASP A 106 17.54 -10.09 18.27
C ASP A 106 18.09 -9.05 17.29
N SER A 107 17.95 -9.29 15.98
CA SER A 107 18.28 -8.32 14.92
C SER A 107 17.22 -7.24 14.68
N ALA A 108 16.02 -7.38 15.24
CA ALA A 108 14.91 -6.43 15.05
C ALA A 108 15.04 -5.15 15.90
N GLY A 109 16.25 -4.79 16.31
CA GLY A 109 16.52 -3.60 17.10
C GLY A 109 16.06 -3.67 18.57
N GLU A 110 16.53 -2.71 19.36
CA GLU A 110 16.30 -2.66 20.82
C GLU A 110 14.80 -2.53 21.17
N ALA A 111 14.00 -1.94 20.27
CA ALA A 111 12.56 -1.77 20.44
C ALA A 111 11.76 -3.10 20.45
N PHE A 112 12.32 -4.18 19.92
CA PHE A 112 11.72 -5.53 19.95
C PHE A 112 12.38 -6.47 20.96
N ASN A 113 13.47 -6.04 21.62
CA ASN A 113 14.11 -6.77 22.70
C ASN A 113 13.31 -6.57 24.00
N TRP A 114 12.25 -7.37 24.17
CA TRP A 114 11.41 -7.39 25.37
C TRP A 114 12.19 -7.78 26.64
N ARG A 115 13.33 -8.47 26.49
CA ARG A 115 14.23 -8.79 27.61
C ARG A 115 14.98 -7.56 28.10
N ALA A 116 15.31 -6.62 27.22
CA ALA A 116 16.00 -5.36 27.57
C ALA A 116 15.02 -4.27 28.05
N THR A 117 13.83 -4.19 27.47
CA THR A 117 12.85 -3.13 27.77
C THR A 117 11.98 -3.41 29.00
N GLY A 118 11.92 -4.66 29.48
CA GLY A 118 11.22 -5.03 30.72
C GLY A 118 9.69 -4.95 30.68
N VAL A 119 9.09 -4.56 29.55
CA VAL A 119 7.63 -4.45 29.41
C VAL A 119 7.08 -5.72 28.76
N LEU A 120 6.41 -6.55 29.56
CA LEU A 120 5.62 -7.69 29.06
C LEU A 120 4.49 -7.17 28.18
N ARG A 121 4.43 -7.58 26.90
CA ARG A 121 3.25 -7.32 26.08
C ARG A 121 2.07 -8.14 26.61
N ALA A 122 0.89 -7.51 26.65
CA ALA A 122 -0.36 -8.23 26.82
C ALA A 122 -0.47 -9.29 25.72
N LYS A 123 -0.77 -10.54 26.11
CA LYS A 123 -1.04 -11.62 25.16
C LYS A 123 -2.21 -11.18 24.27
N MET A 124 -1.98 -11.13 22.95
CA MET A 124 -3.07 -11.18 21.97
C MET A 124 -3.69 -12.57 21.96
#